data_AF-A0A9W2ZCI8-F1
#
_entry.id   AF-A0A9W2ZCI8-F1
#
_cell.length_a   1.000
_cell.length_b   1.000
_cell.length_c   1.000
_cell.angle_alpha   90.00
_cell.angle_beta   90.00
_cell.angle_gamma   90.00
#
_symmetry.space_group_name_H-M   'P 1'
#
loop_
_entity.id
_entity.type
_entity.pdbx_description
1 polymer ?
#
loop_
_entity_poly.entity_id
_entity_poly.type
_entity_poly.pdbx_seq_one_letter_code
_entity_poly.pdbx_strand_id
1 'polypeptide(L)'
;MSTFVAVLLILLYVTGAGQGSRRRQADDEPNEKEIKDNENDKCGDETLSEVCEIGWYGETCAVQCHCAENNACTDEGFCIDTASRCMKGFFGGTCQMIDMAQAAVSSMPLLIDGDPESCQEDTTIKRLHLRLNVPVYFIFLRMVVLEEEWFNDPIEVKFVTIKGVKADCMNATTYLFLENALDVYCNVIDLVREIDVTWTHDRMLCSVNVDGGSNVVLRLPGVDPDIFKTVDGDMSVLPERCWSKIGDSTISWTIDLQNYHLIYMVVITGRPDEAGNKMRDFRLSLMEEDKVVAELTDNLETRGFGNQHVFYFYPDFDVTKIKIYYKDEENQSRELHICEFEAFGWCAAGVYGDQCEKICPSHCARNLCDEYGCFWCIEGYTGPTCNKVKSNTTSNEEGGTSKNGTSSTTQPTPNVSLQTDKVIDLVFIGLHIAFGTTIVAVSLICICLRIRDYKSDRASTIFSMAPPSLSGSFTTPQRSVRALNSQPSNTIVEQELRHPTPPPRQGPRL
;
A
#
# COMPACT_ATOMS: atom_id res chain seq x y z
N MET A 1 -39.67 -13.81 4.49
CA MET A 1 -40.55 -12.97 3.63
C MET A 1 -39.85 -11.69 3.13
N SER A 2 -38.52 -11.55 3.22
CA SER A 2 -37.80 -10.38 2.70
C SER A 2 -37.07 -10.63 1.37
N THR A 3 -37.22 -11.83 0.78
CA THR A 3 -36.57 -12.24 -0.47
C THR A 3 -37.50 -12.28 -1.68
N PHE A 4 -38.80 -12.00 -1.49
CA PHE A 4 -39.79 -11.95 -2.57
C PHE A 4 -39.98 -10.55 -3.18
N VAL A 5 -39.40 -9.50 -2.57
CA VAL A 5 -39.52 -8.11 -3.04
C VAL A 5 -38.44 -7.74 -4.05
N ALA A 6 -37.27 -8.40 -4.03
CA ALA A 6 -36.17 -8.08 -4.94
C ALA A 6 -36.36 -8.56 -6.39
N VAL A 7 -37.19 -9.59 -6.62
CA VAL A 7 -37.40 -10.15 -7.97
C VAL A 7 -38.51 -9.42 -8.75
N LEU A 8 -39.36 -8.64 -8.07
CA LEU A 8 -40.42 -7.87 -8.74
C LEU A 8 -39.95 -6.49 -9.26
N LEU A 9 -38.81 -5.99 -8.77
CA LEU A 9 -38.28 -4.67 -9.15
C LEU A 9 -37.48 -4.66 -10.47
N ILE A 10 -36.99 -5.82 -10.92
CA ILE A 10 -36.21 -5.92 -12.17
C ILE A 10 -37.13 -6.04 -13.40
N LEU A 11 -38.41 -6.39 -13.23
CA LEU A 11 -39.38 -6.51 -14.34
C LEU A 11 -40.15 -5.23 -14.66
N LEU A 12 -40.03 -4.16 -13.85
CA LEU A 12 -40.72 -2.88 -14.08
C LEU A 12 -39.85 -1.81 -14.76
N TYR A 13 -38.57 -2.08 -15.03
CA TYR A 13 -37.65 -1.10 -15.60
C TYR A 13 -37.57 -1.10 -17.15
N VAL A 14 -38.31 -1.97 -17.84
CA VAL A 14 -38.20 -2.17 -19.31
C VAL A 14 -39.39 -1.62 -20.12
N THR A 15 -40.38 -0.96 -19.50
CA THR A 15 -41.48 -0.34 -20.26
C THR A 15 -41.89 1.01 -19.68
N GLY A 16 -41.52 2.11 -20.34
CA GLY A 16 -41.95 3.45 -19.89
C GLY A 16 -41.48 4.61 -20.77
N ALA A 17 -41.93 4.61 -22.03
CA ALA A 17 -41.85 5.78 -22.90
C ALA A 17 -42.87 6.87 -22.49
N GLY A 18 -42.41 8.12 -22.44
CA GLY A 18 -43.09 9.33 -22.93
C GLY A 18 -44.47 9.74 -22.40
N GLN A 19 -44.52 10.86 -21.68
CA GLN A 19 -45.50 11.98 -21.74
C GLN A 19 -45.11 12.94 -20.60
N GLY A 20 -44.82 14.23 -20.77
CA GLY A 20 -45.48 15.23 -21.59
C GLY A 20 -46.55 15.94 -20.76
N SER A 21 -46.22 17.00 -20.00
CA SER A 21 -47.24 17.92 -19.48
C SER A 21 -46.71 19.33 -19.21
N ARG A 22 -47.43 20.30 -19.78
CA ARG A 22 -47.26 21.76 -19.75
C ARG A 22 -48.16 22.39 -18.68
N ARG A 23 -47.72 23.51 -18.08
CA ARG A 23 -48.50 24.73 -17.70
C ARG A 23 -47.47 25.81 -17.29
N ARG A 24 -47.32 26.95 -17.97
CA ARG A 24 -48.09 28.24 -17.95
C ARG A 24 -48.28 28.74 -16.50
N GLN A 25 -47.87 29.93 -16.06
CA GLN A 25 -47.96 31.35 -16.53
C GLN A 25 -46.85 32.14 -15.77
N ALA A 26 -46.16 33.21 -16.21
CA ALA A 26 -46.44 34.44 -16.99
C ALA A 26 -46.19 35.69 -16.09
N ASP A 27 -45.79 36.79 -16.75
CA ASP A 27 -45.68 38.19 -16.29
C ASP A 27 -44.32 38.58 -15.65
N ASP A 28 -43.59 39.64 -16.01
CA ASP A 28 -43.69 40.67 -17.06
C ASP A 28 -42.33 41.44 -17.12
N GLU A 29 -42.07 42.01 -18.31
CA GLU A 29 -40.98 42.87 -18.81
C GLU A 29 -40.73 44.22 -18.05
N PRO A 30 -39.79 45.16 -18.43
CA PRO A 30 -39.07 45.32 -19.71
C PRO A 30 -37.55 45.71 -19.69
N ASN A 31 -36.87 45.25 -20.76
CA ASN A 31 -36.17 46.05 -21.81
C ASN A 31 -35.20 47.19 -21.42
N GLU A 32 -33.92 47.09 -21.83
CA GLU A 32 -33.33 47.80 -22.98
C GLU A 32 -31.77 47.78 -22.94
N LYS A 33 -31.13 47.11 -23.91
CA LYS A 33 -30.11 47.66 -24.85
C LYS A 33 -29.10 46.62 -25.32
N GLU A 34 -29.24 46.40 -26.62
CA GLU A 34 -28.43 45.63 -27.55
C GLU A 34 -27.11 46.36 -27.82
N ILE A 35 -25.97 45.69 -27.58
CA ILE A 35 -24.70 45.96 -28.26
C ILE A 35 -24.26 44.61 -28.84
N LYS A 36 -24.37 44.50 -30.16
CA LYS A 36 -23.71 43.48 -30.98
C LYS A 36 -22.35 44.04 -31.36
N ASP A 37 -21.29 43.27 -31.12
CA ASP A 37 -20.02 43.16 -31.86
C ASP A 37 -19.20 42.11 -31.08
N ASN A 38 -19.22 40.83 -31.44
CA ASN A 38 -18.40 40.19 -32.47
C ASN A 38 -16.90 40.21 -32.13
N GLU A 39 -16.46 39.37 -31.19
CA GLU A 39 -15.06 38.92 -31.14
C GLU A 39 -15.00 37.47 -30.63
N ASN A 40 -14.44 36.61 -31.49
CA ASN A 40 -14.17 35.20 -31.24
C ASN A 40 -13.01 35.06 -30.25
N ASP A 41 -13.22 35.43 -28.99
CA ASP A 41 -12.28 35.12 -27.93
C ASP A 41 -12.73 33.79 -27.29
N LYS A 42 -12.29 32.70 -27.92
CA LYS A 42 -12.25 31.41 -27.24
C LYS A 42 -11.27 31.58 -26.08
N CYS A 43 -11.80 31.84 -24.89
CA CYS A 43 -11.11 31.52 -23.65
C CYS A 43 -10.76 30.03 -23.72
N GLY A 44 -9.57 29.74 -24.23
CA GLY A 44 -8.85 28.55 -23.85
C GLY A 44 -8.71 28.67 -22.34
N ASP A 45 -9.46 27.83 -21.65
CA ASP A 45 -9.23 27.50 -20.26
C ASP A 45 -7.83 26.86 -20.21
N GLU A 46 -6.79 27.70 -20.30
CA GLU A 46 -5.47 27.37 -19.85
C GLU A 46 -5.65 27.17 -18.35
N THR A 47 -5.98 25.94 -17.98
CA THR A 47 -5.81 25.42 -16.63
C THR A 47 -4.38 25.76 -16.24
N LEU A 48 -4.20 26.90 -15.56
CA LEU A 48 -2.98 27.29 -14.90
C LEU A 48 -2.58 26.08 -14.09
N SER A 49 -1.61 25.29 -14.57
CA SER A 49 -1.02 24.24 -13.75
C SER A 49 -0.42 24.99 -12.59
N GLU A 50 -1.04 24.84 -11.43
CA GLU A 50 -0.60 25.49 -10.21
C GLU A 50 0.84 25.04 -9.98
N VAL A 51 1.79 25.96 -10.13
CA VAL A 51 3.20 25.66 -9.94
C VAL A 51 3.38 25.32 -8.47
N CYS A 52 3.77 24.08 -8.19
CA CYS A 52 3.95 23.63 -6.83
C CYS A 52 5.05 24.41 -6.11
N GLU A 53 4.89 24.54 -4.80
CA GLU A 53 5.96 25.02 -3.93
C GLU A 53 7.18 24.09 -4.08
N ILE A 54 8.39 24.66 -3.99
CA ILE A 54 9.64 23.86 -4.02
C ILE A 54 9.55 22.77 -2.94
N GLY A 55 9.80 21.52 -3.33
CA GLY A 55 9.62 20.37 -2.45
C GLY A 55 8.34 19.59 -2.66
N TRP A 56 7.49 19.99 -3.61
CA TRP A 56 6.22 19.33 -3.91
C TRP A 56 6.00 19.18 -5.42
N TYR A 57 5.27 18.15 -5.82
CA TYR A 57 4.91 17.88 -7.22
C TYR A 57 3.57 17.14 -7.34
N GLY A 58 3.15 16.88 -8.57
CA GLY A 58 1.88 16.24 -8.91
C GLY A 58 0.73 17.23 -9.13
N GLU A 59 -0.40 16.73 -9.64
CA GLU A 59 -1.54 17.56 -10.12
C GLU A 59 -2.10 18.53 -9.07
N THR A 60 -1.99 18.19 -7.79
CA THR A 60 -2.46 19.01 -6.66
C THR A 60 -1.36 19.32 -5.65
N CYS A 61 -0.09 19.21 -6.04
CA CYS A 61 1.06 19.38 -5.13
C CYS A 61 0.96 18.49 -3.86
N ALA A 62 0.41 17.30 -4.03
CA ALA A 62 0.13 16.35 -2.95
C ALA A 62 1.34 15.46 -2.61
N VAL A 63 2.35 15.40 -3.48
CA VAL A 63 3.50 14.51 -3.29
C VAL A 63 4.73 15.31 -2.91
N GLN A 64 5.37 14.94 -1.80
CA GLN A 64 6.58 15.59 -1.32
C GLN A 64 7.81 15.06 -2.04
N CYS A 65 8.67 15.94 -2.54
CA CYS A 65 9.97 15.56 -3.07
C CYS A 65 10.88 15.09 -1.92
N HIS A 66 11.45 13.89 -2.05
CA HIS A 66 12.48 13.37 -1.15
C HIS A 66 13.84 13.31 -1.82
N CYS A 67 14.15 14.31 -2.66
CA CYS A 67 15.44 14.44 -3.31
C CYS A 67 16.50 14.92 -2.32
N ALA A 68 17.74 14.47 -2.51
CA ALA A 68 18.88 15.04 -1.85
C ALA A 68 18.98 16.54 -2.17
N GLU A 69 19.67 17.28 -1.30
CA GLU A 69 20.06 18.67 -1.55
C GLU A 69 18.89 19.60 -1.98
N ASN A 70 18.17 20.14 -0.99
CA ASN A 70 17.08 21.12 -1.12
C ASN A 70 15.71 20.56 -1.53
N ASN A 71 15.54 19.24 -1.58
CA ASN A 71 14.26 18.59 -1.90
C ASN A 71 13.67 19.05 -3.25
N ALA A 72 14.49 19.44 -4.22
CA ALA A 72 13.98 19.94 -5.50
C ALA A 72 13.73 18.78 -6.49
N CYS A 73 12.52 18.68 -7.02
CA CYS A 73 12.15 17.70 -8.03
C CYS A 73 11.34 18.33 -9.19
N THR A 74 11.27 17.62 -10.32
CA THR A 74 10.45 18.01 -11.48
C THR A 74 8.97 17.83 -11.16
N ASP A 75 8.11 18.28 -12.07
CA ASP A 75 6.65 18.14 -11.94
C ASP A 75 6.21 16.66 -11.91
N GLU A 76 7.05 15.75 -12.42
CA GLU A 76 6.89 14.29 -12.37
C GLU A 76 7.61 13.62 -11.18
N GLY A 77 8.25 14.38 -10.30
CA GLY A 77 8.88 13.85 -9.09
C GLY A 77 10.35 13.47 -9.21
N PHE A 78 10.98 13.62 -10.38
CA PHE A 78 12.40 13.28 -10.56
C PHE A 78 13.31 14.36 -9.98
N CYS A 79 14.41 13.95 -9.34
CA CYS A 79 15.36 14.90 -8.76
C CYS A 79 16.08 15.71 -9.86
N ILE A 80 16.14 17.04 -9.68
CA ILE A 80 16.69 17.98 -10.69
C ILE A 80 18.24 18.02 -10.67
N ASP A 81 18.87 17.53 -9.60
CA ASP A 81 20.31 17.56 -9.43
C ASP A 81 21.04 16.43 -10.19
N THR A 82 22.33 16.65 -10.47
CA THR A 82 23.13 15.79 -11.36
C THR A 82 23.42 14.39 -10.81
N ALA A 83 23.07 14.11 -9.56
CA ALA A 83 23.29 12.81 -8.95
C ALA A 83 21.98 12.01 -8.78
N SER A 84 20.81 12.63 -9.00
CA SER A 84 19.49 12.02 -8.80
C SER A 84 19.40 11.23 -7.48
N ARG A 85 20.01 11.78 -6.42
CA ARG A 85 20.12 11.09 -5.14
C ARG A 85 18.86 11.32 -4.32
N CYS A 86 18.46 10.31 -3.57
CA CYS A 86 17.36 10.42 -2.63
C CYS A 86 17.86 10.91 -1.27
N MET A 87 16.97 11.54 -0.51
CA MET A 87 17.19 11.83 0.89
C MET A 87 17.42 10.53 1.64
N LYS A 88 18.31 10.55 2.63
CA LYS A 88 18.62 9.40 3.48
C LYS A 88 17.34 8.76 4.03
N GLY A 89 17.15 7.47 3.76
CA GLY A 89 15.96 6.71 4.15
C GLY A 89 14.92 6.58 3.05
N PHE A 90 15.17 7.16 1.87
CA PHE A 90 14.33 7.02 0.69
C PHE A 90 15.15 6.48 -0.49
N PHE A 91 14.47 5.82 -1.42
CA PHE A 91 15.04 5.35 -2.69
C PHE A 91 13.96 5.32 -3.79
N GLY A 92 14.37 5.00 -5.01
CA GLY A 92 13.48 4.92 -6.17
C GLY A 92 13.69 6.04 -7.18
N GLY A 93 12.95 5.97 -8.29
CA GLY A 93 13.04 6.95 -9.37
C GLY A 93 12.68 8.37 -8.96
N THR A 94 11.59 8.47 -8.20
CA THR A 94 11.03 9.72 -7.68
C THR A 94 11.30 9.89 -6.17
N CYS A 95 12.17 9.04 -5.61
CA CYS A 95 12.51 8.99 -4.18
C CYS A 95 11.32 8.80 -3.22
N GLN A 96 10.23 8.17 -3.65
CA GLN A 96 9.03 8.03 -2.80
C GLN A 96 8.99 6.75 -1.96
N MET A 97 9.90 5.80 -2.17
CA MET A 97 9.91 4.55 -1.40
C MET A 97 10.80 4.68 -0.18
N ILE A 98 10.32 4.27 0.99
CA ILE A 98 11.15 4.22 2.19
C ILE A 98 12.12 3.04 2.11
N ASP A 99 13.40 3.32 2.35
CA ASP A 99 14.44 2.30 2.45
C ASP A 99 14.57 1.78 3.89
N MET A 100 14.07 0.56 4.10
CA MET A 100 14.11 -0.12 5.39
C MET A 100 15.51 -0.64 5.74
N ALA A 101 16.42 -0.75 4.76
CA ALA A 101 17.80 -1.14 4.99
C ALA A 101 18.62 -0.02 5.65
N GLN A 102 18.27 1.24 5.41
CA GLN A 102 19.04 2.41 5.87
C GLN A 102 19.23 2.47 7.39
N ALA A 103 18.23 2.01 8.15
CA ALA A 103 18.28 1.94 9.60
C ALA A 103 18.82 0.60 10.12
N ALA A 104 19.01 -0.40 9.26
CA ALA A 104 19.39 -1.75 9.66
C ALA A 104 20.83 -1.82 10.18
N VAL A 105 21.11 -2.84 11.01
CA VAL A 105 22.48 -3.25 11.30
C VAL A 105 22.97 -4.12 10.15
N SER A 106 24.01 -3.67 9.45
CA SER A 106 24.54 -4.34 8.27
C SER A 106 25.97 -4.86 8.48
N SER A 107 26.28 -6.01 7.89
CA SER A 107 27.66 -6.49 7.76
C SER A 107 28.51 -5.64 6.80
N MET A 108 27.87 -4.86 5.93
CA MET A 108 28.49 -3.96 4.95
C MET A 108 27.76 -2.62 4.95
N PRO A 109 28.08 -1.71 5.88
CA PRO A 109 27.38 -0.42 6.02
C PRO A 109 27.44 0.47 4.77
N LEU A 110 28.47 0.31 3.93
CA LEU A 110 28.61 1.04 2.68
C LEU A 110 27.43 0.79 1.73
N LEU A 111 26.96 -0.46 1.63
CA LEU A 111 25.87 -0.83 0.72
C LEU A 111 24.50 -0.30 1.13
N ILE A 112 24.36 0.30 2.31
CA ILE A 112 23.09 0.81 2.84
C ILE A 112 23.23 2.27 3.28
N ASP A 113 24.21 3.00 2.73
CA ASP A 113 24.46 4.39 3.10
C ASP A 113 23.55 5.40 2.38
N GLY A 114 22.74 4.91 1.43
CA GLY A 114 21.79 5.70 0.64
C GLY A 114 22.42 6.35 -0.59
N ASP A 115 23.68 6.05 -0.92
CA ASP A 115 24.37 6.57 -2.10
C ASP A 115 24.51 5.46 -3.17
N PRO A 116 23.85 5.55 -4.33
CA PRO A 116 23.97 4.54 -5.38
C PRO A 116 25.37 4.52 -6.03
N GLU A 117 26.23 5.50 -5.77
CA GLU A 117 27.60 5.56 -6.31
C GLU A 117 28.65 4.94 -5.37
N SER A 118 28.30 4.58 -4.13
CA SER A 118 29.21 4.10 -3.10
C SER A 118 29.52 2.58 -3.23
N CYS A 119 30.32 2.22 -4.23
CA CYS A 119 30.55 0.81 -4.57
C CYS A 119 31.51 0.04 -3.65
N GLN A 120 31.14 -1.19 -3.31
CA GLN A 120 32.01 -2.16 -2.63
C GLN A 120 33.11 -2.66 -3.58
N GLU A 121 34.32 -2.15 -3.39
CA GLU A 121 35.48 -2.50 -4.22
C GLU A 121 36.04 -3.92 -3.96
N ASP A 122 35.91 -4.45 -2.72
CA ASP A 122 36.39 -5.79 -2.40
C ASP A 122 35.42 -6.85 -2.93
N THR A 123 35.73 -7.32 -4.13
CA THR A 123 34.98 -8.36 -4.83
C THR A 123 35.14 -9.74 -4.20
N THR A 124 35.94 -9.94 -3.15
CA THR A 124 35.95 -11.23 -2.43
C THR A 124 34.75 -11.37 -1.49
N ILE A 125 34.12 -10.24 -1.12
CA ILE A 125 32.93 -10.21 -0.28
C ILE A 125 31.71 -10.45 -1.17
N LYS A 126 30.97 -11.51 -0.82
CA LYS A 126 29.85 -12.05 -1.62
C LYS A 126 28.56 -12.23 -0.82
N ARG A 127 28.53 -11.68 0.39
CA ARG A 127 27.42 -11.85 1.33
C ARG A 127 27.17 -10.57 2.10
N LEU A 128 25.93 -10.11 2.02
CA LEU A 128 25.37 -9.05 2.83
C LEU A 128 24.42 -9.67 3.85
N HIS A 129 24.61 -9.34 5.12
CA HIS A 129 23.67 -9.66 6.18
C HIS A 129 23.08 -8.37 6.74
N LEU A 130 21.75 -8.25 6.68
CA LEU A 130 20.98 -7.15 7.23
C LEU A 130 20.15 -7.65 8.41
N ARG A 131 20.20 -6.94 9.53
CA ARG A 131 19.26 -7.07 10.63
C ARG A 131 18.45 -5.80 10.77
N LEU A 132 17.19 -5.87 10.35
CA LEU A 132 16.28 -4.74 10.35
C LEU A 132 15.94 -4.32 11.80
N ASN A 133 15.94 -3.02 12.04
CA ASN A 133 15.49 -2.47 13.34
C ASN A 133 13.98 -2.63 13.50
N VAL A 134 13.27 -2.54 12.39
CA VAL A 134 11.82 -2.59 12.26
C VAL A 134 11.51 -3.76 11.32
N PRO A 135 10.75 -4.78 11.76
CA PRO A 135 10.43 -5.90 10.90
C PRO A 135 9.47 -5.47 9.78
N VAL A 136 9.56 -6.10 8.61
CA VAL A 136 8.79 -5.70 7.42
C VAL A 136 8.13 -6.89 6.74
N TYR A 137 6.99 -6.66 6.08
CA TYR A 137 6.50 -7.60 5.08
C TYR A 137 7.34 -7.39 3.83
N PHE A 138 8.23 -8.33 3.53
CA PHE A 138 9.17 -8.19 2.43
C PHE A 138 8.43 -8.28 1.10
N ILE A 139 8.58 -7.26 0.26
CA ILE A 139 8.02 -7.22 -1.10
C ILE A 139 9.16 -7.45 -2.10
N PHE A 140 10.13 -6.54 -2.11
CA PHE A 140 11.38 -6.70 -2.84
C PHE A 140 12.55 -5.99 -2.16
N LEU A 141 13.75 -6.25 -2.66
CA LEU A 141 14.92 -5.43 -2.43
C LEU A 141 15.46 -4.97 -3.79
N ARG A 142 16.06 -3.78 -3.82
CA ARG A 142 16.76 -3.24 -4.99
C ARG A 142 18.26 -3.32 -4.77
N MET A 143 18.98 -3.85 -5.76
CA MET A 143 20.44 -3.90 -5.78
C MET A 143 20.95 -3.02 -6.91
N VAL A 144 21.79 -2.03 -6.63
CA VAL A 144 22.41 -1.19 -7.66
C VAL A 144 23.86 -1.63 -7.88
N VAL A 145 24.25 -1.82 -9.14
CA VAL A 145 25.59 -2.21 -9.53
C VAL A 145 26.23 -1.17 -10.44
N LEU A 146 27.55 -1.19 -10.56
CA LEU A 146 28.25 -0.26 -11.44
C LEU A 146 28.18 -0.67 -12.93
N GLU A 147 28.07 -1.98 -13.22
CA GLU A 147 28.15 -2.52 -14.59
C GLU A 147 26.92 -3.37 -14.93
N GLU A 148 26.36 -3.17 -16.13
CA GLU A 148 25.08 -3.73 -16.58
C GLU A 148 25.07 -5.25 -16.84
N GLU A 149 26.22 -5.91 -16.98
CA GLU A 149 26.29 -7.32 -17.40
C GLU A 149 25.92 -8.34 -16.28
N TRP A 150 25.34 -7.90 -15.16
CA TRP A 150 25.21 -8.69 -13.93
C TRP A 150 24.02 -9.66 -13.88
N PHE A 151 22.97 -9.41 -14.66
CA PHE A 151 21.62 -9.93 -14.36
C PHE A 151 21.36 -11.40 -14.70
N ASN A 152 22.36 -12.14 -15.19
CA ASN A 152 22.23 -13.56 -15.52
C ASN A 152 22.63 -14.50 -14.37
N ASP A 153 23.27 -13.97 -13.34
CA ASP A 153 23.81 -14.80 -12.25
C ASP A 153 22.78 -15.02 -11.13
N PRO A 154 22.83 -16.19 -10.47
CA PRO A 154 21.90 -16.50 -9.39
C PRO A 154 22.20 -15.62 -8.17
N ILE A 155 21.16 -14.94 -7.68
CA ILE A 155 21.17 -14.25 -6.39
C ILE A 155 20.36 -15.09 -5.40
N GLU A 156 20.97 -15.42 -4.27
CA GLU A 156 20.32 -16.15 -3.20
C GLU A 156 19.94 -15.17 -2.09
N VAL A 157 18.63 -15.03 -1.85
CA VAL A 157 18.09 -14.24 -0.73
C VAL A 157 17.47 -15.19 0.27
N LYS A 158 17.88 -15.06 1.54
CA LYS A 158 17.34 -15.81 2.67
C LYS A 158 16.83 -14.86 3.73
N PHE A 159 15.82 -15.31 4.46
CA PHE A 159 15.12 -14.53 5.46
C PHE A 159 15.12 -15.23 6.82
N VAL A 160 15.12 -14.43 7.88
CA VAL A 160 14.74 -14.87 9.22
C VAL A 160 13.55 -14.02 9.68
N THR A 161 12.42 -14.67 9.95
CA THR A 161 11.21 -13.98 10.40
C THR A 161 11.29 -13.58 11.88
N ILE A 162 10.36 -12.75 12.35
CA ILE A 162 10.23 -12.41 13.78
C ILE A 162 10.01 -13.64 14.69
N LYS A 163 9.49 -14.74 14.12
CA LYS A 163 9.30 -16.03 14.81
C LYS A 163 10.58 -16.90 14.82
N GLY A 164 11.67 -16.42 14.24
CA GLY A 164 12.92 -17.16 14.08
C GLY A 164 12.88 -18.23 12.98
N VAL A 165 11.82 -18.26 12.16
CA VAL A 165 11.71 -19.20 11.03
C VAL A 165 12.61 -18.71 9.90
N LYS A 166 13.44 -19.62 9.38
CA LYS A 166 14.25 -19.37 8.19
C LYS A 166 13.43 -19.67 6.94
N ALA A 167 13.46 -18.78 5.97
CA ALA A 167 12.82 -18.96 4.67
C ALA A 167 13.80 -18.62 3.55
N ASP A 168 13.74 -19.37 2.46
CA ASP A 168 14.48 -19.06 1.24
C ASP A 168 13.56 -18.28 0.27
N CYS A 169 14.12 -17.34 -0.48
CA CYS A 169 13.42 -16.70 -1.59
C CYS A 169 13.22 -17.69 -2.75
N MET A 170 12.16 -18.49 -2.67
CA MET A 170 11.80 -19.41 -3.73
C MET A 170 11.23 -18.63 -4.93
N ASN A 171 11.80 -18.81 -6.11
CA ASN A 171 11.42 -18.11 -7.35
C ASN A 171 11.66 -16.60 -7.30
N ALA A 172 12.84 -16.19 -6.82
CA ALA A 172 13.34 -14.83 -6.98
C ALA A 172 13.09 -14.35 -8.41
N THR A 173 12.19 -13.39 -8.55
CA THR A 173 11.94 -12.75 -9.85
C THR A 173 12.83 -11.52 -9.88
N THR A 174 13.75 -11.50 -10.82
CA THR A 174 14.69 -10.40 -11.00
C THR A 174 14.18 -9.45 -12.08
N TYR A 175 14.06 -8.16 -11.76
CA TYR A 175 13.68 -7.13 -12.72
C TYR A 175 14.79 -6.10 -12.89
N LEU A 176 15.05 -5.76 -14.14
CA LEU A 176 16.00 -4.74 -14.53
C LEU A 176 15.35 -3.36 -14.40
N PHE A 177 15.57 -2.72 -13.26
CA PHE A 177 15.12 -1.37 -12.99
C PHE A 177 16.21 -0.41 -13.48
N LEU A 178 16.05 0.15 -14.67
CA LEU A 178 17.11 0.89 -15.38
C LEU A 178 18.32 0.01 -15.72
N GLU A 179 19.31 0.58 -16.42
CA GLU A 179 20.45 -0.19 -16.95
C GLU A 179 21.31 -0.86 -15.85
N ASN A 180 21.25 -0.37 -14.60
CA ASN A 180 22.18 -0.73 -13.54
C ASN A 180 21.54 -1.13 -12.19
N ALA A 181 20.22 -1.32 -12.10
CA ALA A 181 19.59 -1.81 -10.87
C ALA A 181 18.75 -3.07 -11.07
N LEU A 182 18.72 -3.90 -10.02
CA LEU A 182 18.02 -5.17 -9.96
C LEU A 182 17.05 -5.21 -8.81
N ASP A 183 15.77 -5.38 -9.10
CA ASP A 183 14.79 -5.70 -8.08
C ASP A 183 14.65 -7.20 -7.92
N VAL A 184 14.74 -7.67 -6.67
CA VAL A 184 14.58 -9.08 -6.31
C VAL A 184 13.29 -9.24 -5.52
N TYR A 185 12.25 -9.74 -6.18
CA TYR A 185 10.94 -10.00 -5.58
C TYR A 185 10.88 -11.39 -4.97
N CYS A 186 10.36 -11.48 -3.74
CA CYS A 186 10.20 -12.73 -3.02
C CYS A 186 8.82 -12.79 -2.36
N ASN A 187 8.13 -13.92 -2.48
CA ASN A 187 6.87 -14.13 -1.77
C ASN A 187 7.13 -14.67 -0.36
N VAL A 188 7.26 -13.75 0.61
CA VAL A 188 7.41 -14.09 2.04
C VAL A 188 6.19 -13.59 2.80
N ILE A 189 5.45 -14.52 3.39
CA ILE A 189 4.15 -14.24 4.03
C ILE A 189 4.32 -13.65 5.44
N ASP A 190 5.44 -13.91 6.11
CA ASP A 190 5.69 -13.47 7.49
C ASP A 190 6.57 -12.21 7.55
N LEU A 191 6.44 -11.46 8.66
CA LEU A 191 7.32 -10.33 8.98
C LEU A 191 8.80 -10.78 9.06
N VAL A 192 9.62 -10.19 8.21
CA VAL A 192 11.06 -10.42 8.07
C VAL A 192 11.82 -9.51 9.03
N ARG A 193 12.80 -10.07 9.72
CA ARG A 193 13.69 -9.35 10.64
C ARG A 193 15.14 -9.34 10.16
N GLU A 194 15.59 -10.42 9.55
CA GLU A 194 16.94 -10.53 9.01
C GLU A 194 16.88 -10.97 7.55
N ILE A 195 17.78 -10.41 6.73
CA ILE A 195 17.92 -10.68 5.31
C ILE A 195 19.38 -11.03 5.06
N ASP A 196 19.62 -12.19 4.47
CA ASP A 196 20.93 -12.62 3.98
C ASP A 196 20.88 -12.63 2.44
N VAL A 197 21.67 -11.77 1.80
CA VAL A 197 21.82 -11.73 0.34
C VAL A 197 23.20 -12.28 -0.02
N THR A 198 23.25 -13.28 -0.90
CA THR A 198 24.48 -13.86 -1.42
C THR A 198 24.48 -13.79 -2.95
N TRP A 199 25.60 -13.39 -3.54
CA TRP A 199 25.79 -13.32 -4.99
C TRP A 199 27.10 -14.02 -5.39
N THR A 200 27.21 -14.47 -6.64
CA THR A 200 28.38 -15.26 -7.09
C THR A 200 29.43 -14.46 -7.85
N HIS A 201 29.07 -13.34 -8.47
CA HIS A 201 29.96 -12.67 -9.42
C HIS A 201 30.91 -11.67 -8.76
N ASP A 202 32.11 -11.51 -9.33
CA ASP A 202 33.17 -10.56 -8.94
C ASP A 202 32.90 -9.08 -9.29
N ARG A 203 31.64 -8.63 -9.33
CA ARG A 203 31.33 -7.20 -9.55
C ARG A 203 31.12 -6.44 -8.25
N MET A 204 31.24 -5.12 -8.38
CA MET A 204 31.00 -4.17 -7.31
C MET A 204 29.51 -3.88 -7.19
N LEU A 205 28.98 -4.19 -6.00
CA LEU A 205 27.64 -3.82 -5.57
C LEU A 205 27.73 -2.44 -4.92
N CYS A 206 26.82 -1.53 -5.24
CA CYS A 206 26.88 -0.14 -4.79
C CYS A 206 25.83 0.16 -3.72
N SER A 207 24.57 -0.20 -3.97
CA SER A 207 23.55 -0.09 -2.93
C SER A 207 22.65 -1.33 -2.86
N VAL A 208 22.09 -1.55 -1.68
CA VAL A 208 21.01 -2.49 -1.42
C VAL A 208 19.94 -1.77 -0.61
N ASN A 209 18.79 -1.56 -1.23
CA ASN A 209 17.63 -0.94 -0.59
C ASN A 209 16.58 -2.02 -0.32
N VAL A 210 15.90 -1.96 0.82
CA VAL A 210 14.81 -2.88 1.16
C VAL A 210 13.51 -2.09 1.13
N ASP A 211 12.57 -2.56 0.32
CA ASP A 211 11.31 -1.87 0.13
C ASP A 211 10.51 -1.77 1.44
N GLY A 212 10.17 -0.53 1.81
CA GLY A 212 9.16 -0.18 2.79
C GLY A 212 7.99 0.58 2.18
N GLY A 213 7.93 0.66 0.83
CA GLY A 213 6.99 1.37 -0.06
C GLY A 213 6.71 2.83 0.29
N SER A 214 5.60 3.36 -0.20
CA SER A 214 5.35 4.81 -0.26
C SER A 214 4.20 5.23 0.64
N ASN A 215 4.26 6.46 1.17
CA ASN A 215 3.18 7.02 2.00
C ASN A 215 1.98 7.40 1.14
N VAL A 216 0.95 6.56 1.11
CA VAL A 216 -0.21 6.70 0.19
C VAL A 216 -1.31 7.63 0.73
N VAL A 217 -1.12 8.22 1.91
CA VAL A 217 -2.09 9.14 2.52
C VAL A 217 -1.60 10.59 2.55
N LEU A 218 -0.36 10.86 2.12
CA LEU A 218 0.24 12.18 2.17
C LEU A 218 -0.57 13.18 1.31
N ARG A 219 -1.04 14.25 1.94
CA ARG A 219 -1.81 15.37 1.36
C ARG A 219 -2.90 14.94 0.37
N LEU A 220 -3.66 13.90 0.70
CA LEU A 220 -4.72 13.41 -0.17
C LEU A 220 -5.70 14.53 -0.60
N PRO A 221 -6.01 14.66 -1.91
CA PRO A 221 -6.89 15.73 -2.39
C PRO A 221 -8.32 15.55 -1.87
N GLY A 222 -8.97 16.66 -1.52
CA GLY A 222 -10.38 16.67 -1.10
C GLY A 222 -10.64 16.20 0.33
N VAL A 223 -9.59 15.94 1.11
CA VAL A 223 -9.70 15.61 2.54
C VAL A 223 -10.13 16.82 3.36
N ASP A 224 -10.94 16.58 4.39
CA ASP A 224 -11.38 17.61 5.33
C ASP A 224 -10.18 18.35 5.95
N PRO A 225 -10.18 19.69 6.07
CA PRO A 225 -9.05 20.45 6.59
C PRO A 225 -8.55 20.03 7.98
N ASP A 226 -9.44 19.55 8.86
CA ASP A 226 -9.04 19.06 10.19
C ASP A 226 -8.36 17.69 10.13
N ILE A 227 -8.59 16.91 9.06
CA ILE A 227 -7.91 15.64 8.80
C ILE A 227 -6.63 15.87 8.00
N PHE A 228 -6.62 16.86 7.10
CA PHE A 228 -5.47 17.18 6.25
C PHE A 228 -4.19 17.44 7.06
N LYS A 229 -4.31 18.16 8.18
CA LYS A 229 -3.18 18.42 9.10
C LYS A 229 -2.59 17.18 9.78
N THR A 230 -3.25 16.02 9.65
CA THR A 230 -2.76 14.74 10.16
C THR A 230 -2.11 13.88 9.09
N VAL A 231 -2.00 14.39 7.86
CA VAL A 231 -1.39 13.69 6.73
C VAL A 231 -0.57 14.68 5.89
N ASP A 232 -0.02 15.71 6.53
CA ASP A 232 0.71 16.79 5.84
C ASP A 232 2.23 16.59 5.82
N GLY A 233 2.72 15.51 6.44
CA GLY A 233 4.12 15.17 6.61
C GLY A 233 4.79 15.86 7.81
N ASP A 234 4.08 16.69 8.57
CA ASP A 234 4.62 17.37 9.76
C ASP A 234 4.50 16.49 11.00
N MET A 235 5.61 15.84 11.37
CA MET A 235 5.71 14.98 12.55
C MET A 235 5.66 15.74 13.90
N SER A 236 5.37 17.04 13.92
CA SER A 236 5.30 17.82 15.16
C SER A 236 4.08 17.44 16.01
N VAL A 237 4.32 17.26 17.31
CA VAL A 237 3.28 16.90 18.30
C VAL A 237 2.61 18.12 18.93
N LEU A 238 2.59 19.25 18.21
CA LEU A 238 2.02 20.49 18.69
C LEU A 238 0.48 20.41 18.67
N PRO A 239 -0.23 20.86 19.73
CA PRO A 239 -1.68 20.71 19.83
C PRO A 239 -2.48 21.22 18.63
N GLU A 240 -2.04 22.32 18.01
CA GLU A 240 -2.67 22.93 16.83
C GLU A 240 -2.53 22.09 15.55
N ARG A 241 -1.48 21.27 15.47
CA ARG A 241 -1.25 20.34 14.35
C ARG A 241 -2.05 19.05 14.49
N CYS A 242 -2.43 18.69 15.70
CA CYS A 242 -3.14 17.43 15.93
C CYS A 242 -4.65 17.55 15.73
N TRP A 243 -5.25 16.55 15.08
CA TRP A 243 -6.68 16.28 15.20
C TRP A 243 -6.95 15.71 16.59
N SER A 244 -7.96 16.23 17.28
CA SER A 244 -8.30 15.82 18.64
C SER A 244 -9.80 15.69 18.80
N LYS A 245 -10.27 14.56 19.36
CA LYS A 245 -11.68 14.37 19.73
C LYS A 245 -11.78 13.76 21.11
N ILE A 246 -12.63 14.36 21.95
CA ILE A 246 -12.89 14.01 23.35
C ILE A 246 -14.40 13.76 23.50
N GLY A 247 -14.81 12.76 24.28
CA GLY A 247 -16.18 12.67 24.83
C GLY A 247 -16.95 11.37 24.61
N ASP A 248 -18.23 11.40 25.00
CA ASP A 248 -19.14 10.25 25.20
C ASP A 248 -19.81 9.69 23.92
N SER A 249 -19.41 10.19 22.73
CA SER A 249 -19.93 9.70 21.44
C SER A 249 -18.94 8.72 20.80
N THR A 250 -19.34 8.07 19.70
CA THR A 250 -18.41 7.30 18.86
C THR A 250 -17.25 8.20 18.40
N ILE A 251 -16.09 8.03 19.04
CA ILE A 251 -14.84 8.67 18.63
C ILE A 251 -14.28 7.86 17.47
N SER A 252 -14.28 8.47 16.29
CA SER A 252 -13.68 7.89 15.10
C SER A 252 -13.00 8.96 14.25
N TRP A 253 -11.89 8.56 13.66
CA TRP A 253 -11.17 9.26 12.61
C TRP A 253 -11.17 8.34 11.37
N THR A 254 -11.34 8.90 10.18
CA THR A 254 -11.46 8.11 8.96
C THR A 254 -10.87 8.89 7.79
N ILE A 255 -10.13 8.19 6.94
CA ILE A 255 -9.59 8.73 5.70
C ILE A 255 -9.98 7.79 4.55
N ASP A 256 -10.47 8.40 3.48
CA ASP A 256 -10.80 7.73 2.23
C ASP A 256 -9.62 7.87 1.26
N LEU A 257 -9.16 6.73 0.73
CA LEU A 257 -8.17 6.68 -0.33
C LEU A 257 -8.89 6.84 -1.66
N GLN A 258 -8.33 7.62 -2.58
CA GLN A 258 -8.97 7.88 -3.88
C GLN A 258 -9.00 6.63 -4.78
N ASN A 259 -7.99 5.77 -4.63
CA ASN A 259 -7.81 4.54 -5.38
C ASN A 259 -7.53 3.35 -4.44
N TYR A 260 -7.52 2.15 -5.01
CA TYR A 260 -7.23 0.91 -4.27
C TYR A 260 -5.74 0.77 -4.01
N HIS A 261 -5.39 0.48 -2.75
CA HIS A 261 -4.02 0.30 -2.30
C HIS A 261 -3.84 -1.01 -1.50
N LEU A 262 -2.64 -1.56 -1.54
CA LEU A 262 -2.18 -2.61 -0.65
C LEU A 262 -1.40 -1.96 0.51
N ILE A 263 -1.98 -1.93 1.71
CA ILE A 263 -1.36 -1.32 2.89
C ILE A 263 -0.71 -2.40 3.74
N TYR A 264 0.56 -2.26 4.09
CA TYR A 264 1.26 -3.19 4.99
C TYR A 264 1.84 -2.54 6.25
N MET A 265 1.97 -1.21 6.28
CA MET A 265 2.42 -0.52 7.49
C MET A 265 1.63 0.77 7.69
N VAL A 266 1.19 1.01 8.93
CA VAL A 266 0.56 2.27 9.33
C VAL A 266 1.30 2.81 10.55
N VAL A 267 1.70 4.07 10.49
CA VAL A 267 2.35 4.80 11.57
C VAL A 267 1.42 5.92 12.03
N ILE A 268 1.11 5.94 13.32
CA ILE A 268 0.25 6.95 13.93
C ILE A 268 1.09 7.69 14.98
N THR A 269 1.41 8.94 14.72
CA THR A 269 2.05 9.82 15.69
C THR A 269 0.96 10.56 16.46
N GLY A 270 0.86 10.28 17.76
CA GLY A 270 -0.04 11.01 18.65
C GLY A 270 0.65 12.00 19.57
N ARG A 271 -0.14 12.67 20.39
CA ARG A 271 0.36 13.38 21.58
C ARG A 271 -0.22 12.79 22.86
N PRO A 272 0.51 12.87 23.98
CA PRO A 272 -0.05 12.52 25.28
C PRO A 272 -1.23 13.42 25.65
N ASP A 273 -2.16 12.90 26.43
CA ASP A 273 -3.22 13.68 27.07
C ASP A 273 -2.66 14.66 28.12
N GLU A 274 -3.52 15.47 28.76
CA GLU A 274 -3.10 16.42 29.79
C GLU A 274 -2.44 15.77 31.01
N ALA A 275 -2.72 14.49 31.25
CA ALA A 275 -2.11 13.69 32.32
C ALA A 275 -0.83 12.96 31.87
N GLY A 276 -0.40 13.15 30.61
CA GLY A 276 0.77 12.51 30.04
C GLY A 276 0.55 11.06 29.59
N ASN A 277 -0.69 10.58 29.54
CA ASN A 277 -0.98 9.25 29.02
C ASN A 277 -0.99 9.27 27.49
N LYS A 278 -0.36 8.27 26.89
CA LYS A 278 -0.49 8.03 25.45
C LYS A 278 -1.85 7.45 25.12
N MET A 279 -2.28 7.66 23.87
CA MET A 279 -3.41 6.92 23.30
C MET A 279 -3.20 5.42 23.50
N ARG A 280 -4.29 4.71 23.79
CA ARG A 280 -4.24 3.25 24.01
C ARG A 280 -5.59 2.65 23.72
N ASP A 281 -5.64 1.35 23.42
CA ASP A 281 -6.87 0.56 23.31
C ASP A 281 -7.83 1.02 22.18
N PHE A 282 -7.34 1.81 21.21
CA PHE A 282 -8.08 2.12 19.99
C PHE A 282 -7.93 0.99 18.96
N ARG A 283 -8.84 0.96 17.98
CA ARG A 283 -8.80 0.04 16.84
C ARG A 283 -8.42 0.77 15.58
N LEU A 284 -7.65 0.11 14.74
CA LEU A 284 -7.31 0.51 13.37
C LEU A 284 -7.88 -0.53 12.42
N SER A 285 -8.75 -0.10 11.50
CA SER A 285 -9.37 -0.96 10.49
C SER A 285 -8.97 -0.51 9.09
N LEU A 286 -8.56 -1.48 8.27
CA LEU A 286 -8.46 -1.33 6.82
C LEU A 286 -9.77 -1.81 6.20
N MET A 287 -10.27 -1.04 5.23
CA MET A 287 -11.59 -1.26 4.64
C MET A 287 -11.52 -1.22 3.12
N GLU A 288 -12.19 -2.18 2.51
CA GLU A 288 -12.54 -2.23 1.10
C GLU A 288 -13.96 -1.64 1.00
N GLU A 289 -14.07 -0.41 0.52
CA GLU A 289 -15.30 0.40 0.58
C GLU A 289 -15.79 0.58 2.05
N ASP A 290 -16.84 -0.15 2.44
CA ASP A 290 -17.40 -0.16 3.80
C ASP A 290 -17.18 -1.50 4.54
N LYS A 291 -16.50 -2.46 3.90
CA LYS A 291 -16.22 -3.78 4.45
C LYS A 291 -14.86 -3.79 5.13
N VAL A 292 -14.83 -4.10 6.42
CA VAL A 292 -13.56 -4.29 7.15
C VAL A 292 -12.86 -5.55 6.63
N VAL A 293 -11.67 -5.37 6.06
CA VAL A 293 -10.84 -6.47 5.53
C VAL A 293 -9.72 -6.86 6.51
N ALA A 294 -9.24 -5.90 7.30
CA ALA A 294 -8.32 -6.16 8.39
C ALA A 294 -8.60 -5.21 9.56
N GLU A 295 -8.36 -5.68 10.79
CA GLU A 295 -8.52 -4.86 11.99
C GLU A 295 -7.50 -5.28 13.05
N LEU A 296 -6.85 -4.29 13.66
CA LEU A 296 -5.92 -4.45 14.77
C LEU A 296 -6.33 -3.54 15.92
N THR A 297 -6.00 -3.94 17.14
CA THR A 297 -6.18 -3.13 18.36
C THR A 297 -4.81 -2.72 18.87
N ASP A 298 -4.67 -1.46 19.28
CA ASP A 298 -3.46 -0.98 19.95
C ASP A 298 -3.12 -1.88 21.14
N ASN A 299 -1.85 -2.24 21.25
CA ASN A 299 -1.31 -3.03 22.34
C ASN A 299 0.16 -2.62 22.59
N LEU A 300 0.90 -3.37 23.41
CA LEU A 300 2.29 -3.02 23.73
C LEU A 300 3.25 -3.24 22.55
N GLU A 301 2.97 -4.18 21.66
CA GLU A 301 3.82 -4.50 20.50
C GLU A 301 3.65 -3.46 19.38
N THR A 302 2.50 -2.79 19.32
CA THR A 302 2.23 -1.70 18.36
C THR A 302 2.80 -0.36 18.82
N ARG A 303 3.42 -0.27 20.00
CA ARG A 303 3.99 1.00 20.50
C ARG A 303 5.40 1.18 19.98
N GLY A 304 5.56 2.12 19.05
CA GLY A 304 6.84 2.54 18.50
C GLY A 304 7.64 3.41 19.46
N PHE A 305 8.68 4.06 18.93
CA PHE A 305 9.47 5.02 19.69
C PHE A 305 8.68 6.31 19.94
N GLY A 306 8.89 6.94 21.10
CA GLY A 306 8.20 8.20 21.41
C GLY A 306 6.68 8.02 21.45
N ASN A 307 5.94 8.87 20.73
CA ASN A 307 4.47 8.85 20.71
C ASN A 307 3.89 8.14 19.47
N GLN A 308 4.67 7.27 18.84
CA GLN A 308 4.25 6.55 17.65
C GLN A 308 3.57 5.21 17.99
N HIS A 309 2.58 4.86 17.18
CA HIS A 309 2.00 3.54 17.11
C HIS A 309 2.24 2.98 15.70
N VAL A 310 2.79 1.77 15.59
CA VAL A 310 3.12 1.13 14.32
C VAL A 310 2.32 -0.17 14.19
N PHE A 311 1.57 -0.28 13.11
CA PHE A 311 0.74 -1.43 12.80
C PHE A 311 1.22 -2.07 11.50
N TYR A 312 1.29 -3.39 11.49
CA TYR A 312 1.65 -4.15 10.29
C TYR A 312 0.47 -4.98 9.80
N PHE A 313 0.21 -4.90 8.51
CA PHE A 313 -0.86 -5.63 7.84
C PHE A 313 -0.29 -6.51 6.75
N TYR A 314 -0.89 -7.69 6.58
CA TYR A 314 -0.54 -8.55 5.46
C TYR A 314 -1.15 -7.95 4.17
N PRO A 315 -0.36 -7.65 3.13
CA PRO A 315 -0.80 -6.87 1.96
C PRO A 315 -1.62 -7.69 0.95
N ASP A 316 -2.70 -8.31 1.41
CA ASP A 316 -3.54 -9.22 0.63
C ASP A 316 -4.91 -8.64 0.26
N PHE A 317 -5.16 -7.39 0.67
CA PHE A 317 -6.47 -6.76 0.53
C PHE A 317 -6.34 -5.40 -0.11
N ASP A 318 -7.24 -5.14 -1.07
CA ASP A 318 -7.41 -3.82 -1.66
C ASP A 318 -8.11 -2.92 -0.64
N VAL A 319 -7.46 -1.82 -0.28
CA VAL A 319 -7.93 -0.85 0.71
C VAL A 319 -8.32 0.43 0.01
N THR A 320 -9.48 0.96 0.36
CA THR A 320 -9.95 2.29 -0.08
C THR A 320 -10.28 3.20 1.10
N LYS A 321 -10.28 2.69 2.32
CA LYS A 321 -10.64 3.47 3.51
C LYS A 321 -9.91 2.94 4.74
N ILE A 322 -9.42 3.85 5.57
CA ILE A 322 -8.76 3.51 6.84
C ILE A 322 -9.48 4.22 7.97
N LYS A 323 -9.77 3.50 9.05
CA LYS A 323 -10.55 4.00 10.18
C LYS A 323 -9.88 3.72 11.51
N ILE A 324 -9.75 4.75 12.34
CA ILE A 324 -9.36 4.64 13.74
C ILE A 324 -10.57 4.92 14.62
N TYR A 325 -10.85 4.07 15.59
CA TYR A 325 -12.00 4.27 16.48
C TYR A 325 -11.87 3.56 17.82
N TYR A 326 -12.67 3.99 18.79
CA TYR A 326 -12.90 3.28 20.05
C TYR A 326 -14.21 2.50 19.98
N LYS A 327 -14.26 1.29 20.55
CA LYS A 327 -15.54 0.58 20.75
C LYS A 327 -16.32 1.22 21.89
N ASP A 328 -17.61 1.49 21.66
CA ASP A 328 -18.58 2.16 22.55
C ASP A 328 -18.86 1.48 23.90
N GLU A 329 -18.12 0.44 24.28
CA GLU A 329 -18.54 -0.46 25.36
C GLU A 329 -18.03 -0.08 26.76
N GLU A 330 -17.17 0.94 26.91
CA GLU A 330 -16.64 1.30 28.22
C GLU A 330 -16.71 2.81 28.52
N ASN A 331 -17.34 3.09 29.66
CA ASN A 331 -17.70 4.39 30.23
C ASN A 331 -16.49 5.25 30.69
N GLN A 332 -15.37 5.20 29.96
CA GLN A 332 -14.18 6.00 30.24
C GLN A 332 -14.14 7.19 29.27
N SER A 333 -13.78 8.37 29.78
CA SER A 333 -13.41 9.52 28.94
C SER A 333 -12.23 9.10 28.06
N ARG A 334 -12.51 8.81 26.80
CA ARG A 334 -11.51 8.45 25.81
C ARG A 334 -11.19 9.67 24.97
N GLU A 335 -9.93 9.80 24.62
CA GLU A 335 -9.42 10.88 23.79
C GLU A 335 -8.61 10.25 22.66
N LEU A 336 -8.77 10.80 21.46
CA LEU A 336 -7.97 10.43 20.29
C LEU A 336 -7.28 11.69 19.80
N HIS A 337 -5.94 11.68 19.81
CA HIS A 337 -5.08 12.78 19.38
C HIS A 337 -4.13 12.29 18.29
N ILE A 338 -4.47 12.53 17.03
CA ILE A 338 -3.65 12.13 15.88
C ILE A 338 -2.95 13.39 15.39
N CYS A 339 -1.62 13.40 15.45
CA CYS A 339 -0.79 14.51 14.98
C CYS A 339 -0.26 14.25 13.59
N GLU A 340 0.15 13.02 13.30
CA GLU A 340 0.48 12.58 11.96
C GLU A 340 0.04 11.12 11.75
N PHE A 341 -0.39 10.79 10.56
CA PHE A 341 -0.88 9.50 10.13
C PHE A 341 -0.25 9.17 8.78
N GLU A 342 0.59 8.14 8.78
CA GLU A 342 1.29 7.66 7.59
C GLU A 342 0.81 6.25 7.30
N ALA A 343 0.51 5.96 6.04
CA ALA A 343 0.14 4.62 5.60
C ALA A 343 1.03 4.24 4.42
N PHE A 344 1.85 3.23 4.63
CA PHE A 344 2.81 2.75 3.64
C PHE A 344 2.24 1.55 2.90
N GLY A 345 2.27 1.67 1.58
CA GLY A 345 1.60 0.76 0.69
C GLY A 345 2.10 0.84 -0.75
N TRP A 346 1.47 -0.01 -1.56
CA TRP A 346 1.59 -0.03 -3.00
C TRP A 346 0.22 0.14 -3.65
N CYS A 347 0.23 0.47 -4.94
CA CYS A 347 -0.97 0.41 -5.74
C CYS A 347 -1.50 -1.02 -5.85
N ALA A 348 -2.82 -1.16 -5.88
CA ALA A 348 -3.45 -2.43 -6.23
C ALA A 348 -3.08 -2.85 -7.67
N ALA A 349 -3.19 -4.14 -7.96
CA ALA A 349 -2.80 -4.66 -9.27
C ALA A 349 -3.58 -4.00 -10.42
N GLY A 350 -2.86 -3.58 -11.47
CA GLY A 350 -3.40 -2.93 -12.66
C GLY A 350 -3.35 -1.42 -12.66
N VAL A 351 -2.90 -0.80 -11.57
CA VAL A 351 -2.65 0.65 -11.49
C VAL A 351 -1.28 0.95 -10.87
N TYR A 352 -0.75 2.14 -11.16
CA TYR A 352 0.53 2.65 -10.69
C TYR A 352 0.52 4.18 -10.60
N GLY A 353 1.62 4.77 -10.12
CA GLY A 353 1.75 6.20 -9.86
C GLY A 353 1.61 6.51 -8.37
N ASP A 354 2.02 7.71 -7.96
CA ASP A 354 2.06 8.09 -6.54
C ASP A 354 0.67 8.10 -5.87
N GLN A 355 -0.40 8.20 -6.67
CA GLN A 355 -1.79 8.16 -6.22
C GLN A 355 -2.59 7.02 -6.88
N CYS A 356 -1.91 6.07 -7.54
CA CYS A 356 -2.52 4.92 -8.23
C CYS A 356 -3.57 5.27 -9.29
N GLU A 357 -3.35 6.39 -9.98
CA GLU A 357 -4.24 6.95 -10.99
C GLU A 357 -3.94 6.45 -12.41
N LYS A 358 -2.73 5.92 -12.64
CA LYS A 358 -2.29 5.47 -13.97
C LYS A 358 -2.58 3.98 -14.14
N ILE A 359 -3.10 3.60 -15.30
CA ILE A 359 -3.46 2.20 -15.60
C ILE A 359 -2.26 1.48 -16.22
N CYS A 360 -1.97 0.27 -15.74
CA CYS A 360 -0.92 -0.56 -16.31
C CYS A 360 -1.19 -0.88 -17.80
N PRO A 361 -0.15 -0.92 -18.65
CA PRO A 361 -0.28 -1.43 -20.01
C PRO A 361 -0.94 -2.82 -20.06
N SER A 362 -1.84 -3.04 -21.02
CA SER A 362 -2.66 -4.26 -21.09
C SER A 362 -1.89 -5.56 -21.33
N HIS A 363 -0.62 -5.47 -21.71
CA HIS A 363 0.26 -6.61 -21.97
C HIS A 363 1.28 -6.85 -20.84
N CYS A 364 1.20 -6.12 -19.74
CA CYS A 364 1.90 -6.49 -18.50
C CYS A 364 1.28 -7.78 -17.97
N ALA A 365 2.06 -8.85 -17.77
CA ALA A 365 1.41 -10.05 -17.22
C ALA A 365 1.01 -9.80 -15.76
N ARG A 366 -0.11 -10.40 -15.33
CA ARG A 366 -0.73 -10.15 -14.02
C ARG A 366 -1.04 -8.67 -13.73
N ASN A 367 -1.00 -7.79 -14.74
CA ASN A 367 -1.23 -6.36 -14.58
C ASN A 367 -0.28 -5.70 -13.55
N LEU A 368 0.97 -6.15 -13.45
CA LEU A 368 1.95 -5.55 -12.55
C LEU A 368 2.89 -4.62 -13.33
N CYS A 369 2.94 -3.37 -12.89
CA CYS A 369 3.73 -2.31 -13.49
C CYS A 369 4.10 -1.24 -12.47
N ASP A 370 5.07 -0.41 -12.82
CA ASP A 370 5.52 0.78 -12.10
C ASP A 370 5.58 1.99 -13.04
N GLU A 371 6.19 3.09 -12.58
CA GLU A 371 6.39 4.31 -13.37
C GLU A 371 7.27 4.13 -14.62
N TYR A 372 8.03 3.02 -14.71
CA TYR A 372 8.88 2.68 -15.85
C TYR A 372 8.24 1.69 -16.82
N GLY A 373 7.23 0.95 -16.37
CA GLY A 373 6.44 0.07 -17.21
C GLY A 373 6.12 -1.26 -16.54
N CYS A 374 5.92 -2.29 -17.35
CA CYS A 374 5.59 -3.62 -16.89
C CYS A 374 6.81 -4.32 -16.27
N PHE A 375 6.60 -5.00 -15.14
CA PHE A 375 7.62 -5.90 -14.58
C PHE A 375 7.91 -7.08 -15.51
N TRP A 376 6.90 -7.55 -16.26
CA TRP A 376 7.08 -8.56 -17.29
C TRP A 376 5.98 -8.49 -18.34
N CYS A 377 6.31 -8.93 -19.55
CA CYS A 377 5.35 -9.04 -20.64
C CYS A 377 4.71 -10.42 -20.68
N ILE A 378 3.43 -10.47 -21.07
CA ILE A 378 2.82 -11.72 -21.52
C ILE A 378 3.58 -12.26 -22.74
N GLU A 379 3.44 -13.57 -23.00
CA GLU A 379 4.10 -14.23 -24.13
C GLU A 379 3.79 -13.52 -25.47
N GLY A 380 4.82 -13.30 -26.29
CA GLY A 380 4.72 -12.60 -27.57
C GLY A 380 4.96 -11.09 -27.52
N TYR A 381 5.12 -10.49 -26.34
CA TYR A 381 5.34 -9.04 -26.20
C TYR A 381 6.69 -8.72 -25.52
N THR A 382 7.22 -7.52 -25.77
CA THR A 382 8.50 -7.04 -25.25
C THR A 382 8.54 -5.51 -25.11
N GLY A 383 9.62 -5.00 -24.53
CA GLY A 383 9.83 -3.60 -24.19
C GLY A 383 9.25 -3.23 -22.82
N PRO A 384 9.59 -2.03 -22.30
CA PRO A 384 9.23 -1.61 -20.94
C PRO A 384 7.71 -1.59 -20.74
N THR A 385 6.93 -1.15 -21.72
CA THR A 385 5.46 -1.12 -21.63
C THR A 385 4.78 -2.34 -22.28
N CYS A 386 5.55 -3.35 -22.68
CA CYS A 386 5.05 -4.55 -23.36
C CYS A 386 4.19 -4.30 -24.60
N ASN A 387 4.41 -3.17 -25.27
CA ASN A 387 3.65 -2.80 -26.47
C ASN A 387 4.32 -3.21 -27.78
N LYS A 388 5.55 -3.77 -27.73
CA LYS A 388 6.25 -4.26 -28.92
C LYS A 388 5.98 -5.75 -29.08
N VAL A 389 5.48 -6.18 -30.23
CA VAL A 389 5.38 -7.61 -30.56
C VAL A 389 6.79 -8.16 -30.77
N LYS A 390 7.11 -9.30 -30.14
CA LYS A 390 8.36 -10.02 -30.41
C LYS A 390 8.36 -10.39 -31.90
N SER A 391 9.24 -9.78 -32.69
CA SER A 391 9.40 -10.20 -34.08
C SER A 391 9.90 -11.65 -34.05
N ASN A 392 9.04 -12.58 -34.44
CA ASN A 392 9.43 -13.93 -34.78
C ASN A 392 10.27 -13.83 -36.05
N THR A 393 11.50 -13.34 -35.91
CA THR A 393 12.56 -13.60 -36.85
C THR A 393 12.87 -15.07 -36.68
N THR A 394 12.01 -15.91 -37.27
CA THR A 394 12.34 -17.25 -37.67
C THR A 394 13.54 -17.06 -38.58
N SER A 395 14.74 -17.09 -38.02
CA SER A 395 15.97 -17.30 -38.76
C SER A 395 15.81 -18.68 -39.36
N ASN A 396 15.19 -18.74 -40.54
CA ASN A 396 15.41 -19.81 -41.48
C ASN A 396 16.90 -19.74 -41.79
N GLU A 397 17.72 -20.39 -40.95
CA GLU A 397 19.00 -20.93 -41.37
C GLU A 397 18.69 -22.00 -42.41
N GLU A 398 18.33 -21.56 -43.61
CA GLU A 398 18.58 -22.34 -44.81
C GLU A 398 20.09 -22.45 -44.92
N GLY A 399 20.61 -23.60 -44.48
CA GLY A 399 21.88 -24.12 -44.94
C GLY A 399 21.85 -24.23 -46.46
N GLY A 400 22.29 -23.16 -47.13
CA GLY A 400 22.31 -23.02 -48.58
C GLY A 400 23.73 -22.78 -49.07
N THR A 401 24.46 -23.87 -49.29
CA THR A 401 25.67 -23.87 -50.10
C THR A 401 25.34 -23.33 -51.50
N SER A 402 26.19 -22.42 -51.98
CA SER A 402 26.29 -21.90 -53.35
C SER A 402 25.78 -22.84 -54.44
N LYS A 403 24.83 -22.35 -55.27
CA LYS A 403 24.94 -22.35 -56.74
C LYS A 403 23.81 -21.56 -57.43
N ASN A 404 24.23 -20.84 -58.47
CA ASN A 404 23.46 -20.09 -59.46
C ASN A 404 22.20 -20.79 -59.98
N GLY A 405 21.17 -20.00 -60.30
CA GLY A 405 20.33 -20.28 -61.46
C GLY A 405 18.84 -19.97 -61.34
N THR A 406 18.45 -18.91 -62.06
CA THR A 406 17.24 -18.86 -62.90
C THR A 406 15.89 -18.58 -62.22
N SER A 407 15.35 -17.43 -62.63
CA SER A 407 14.01 -16.91 -62.41
C SER A 407 12.93 -17.84 -62.99
N SER A 408 11.91 -18.20 -62.19
CA SER A 408 10.60 -18.62 -62.70
C SER A 408 9.46 -18.22 -61.75
N THR A 409 8.58 -17.39 -62.30
CA THR A 409 7.28 -16.98 -61.79
C THR A 409 6.34 -18.18 -61.60
N THR A 410 5.72 -18.34 -60.43
CA THR A 410 4.58 -19.26 -60.25
C THR A 410 3.48 -18.62 -59.41
N GLN A 411 2.25 -18.77 -59.89
CA GLN A 411 0.98 -18.24 -59.37
C GLN A 411 0.56 -18.81 -58.00
N PRO A 412 -0.33 -18.11 -57.27
CA PRO A 412 -0.84 -18.56 -55.98
C PRO A 412 -1.98 -19.58 -56.13
N THR A 413 -1.90 -20.68 -55.37
CA THR A 413 -3.00 -21.60 -55.09
C THR A 413 -3.86 -21.09 -53.92
N PRO A 414 -5.20 -21.30 -53.96
CA PRO A 414 -6.08 -20.87 -52.89
C PRO A 414 -6.00 -21.85 -51.70
N ASN A 415 -5.66 -21.32 -50.52
CA ASN A 415 -5.72 -22.07 -49.27
C ASN A 415 -7.19 -22.30 -48.88
N VAL A 416 -7.54 -23.58 -48.76
CA VAL A 416 -8.76 -24.05 -48.12
C VAL A 416 -8.62 -23.83 -46.62
N SER A 417 -9.32 -22.82 -46.10
CA SER A 417 -9.60 -22.68 -44.68
C SER A 417 -11.00 -23.22 -44.37
N LEU A 418 -11.25 -23.40 -43.06
CA LEU A 418 -12.57 -23.28 -42.42
C LEU A 418 -13.37 -24.57 -42.19
N GLN A 419 -13.05 -25.33 -41.13
CA GLN A 419 -14.10 -26.09 -40.42
C GLN A 419 -13.81 -26.59 -38.98
N THR A 420 -12.83 -26.08 -38.25
CA THR A 420 -12.54 -26.55 -36.87
C THR A 420 -12.99 -25.61 -35.75
N ASP A 421 -13.16 -24.32 -35.99
CA ASP A 421 -13.38 -23.36 -34.89
C ASP A 421 -14.81 -23.40 -34.31
N LYS A 422 -15.82 -23.77 -35.12
CA LYS A 422 -17.21 -23.85 -34.64
C LYS A 422 -17.50 -25.04 -33.72
N VAL A 423 -16.64 -26.06 -33.73
CA VAL A 423 -16.82 -27.24 -32.87
C VAL A 423 -16.37 -26.95 -31.44
N ILE A 424 -15.36 -26.09 -31.28
CA ILE A 424 -14.80 -25.72 -29.98
C ILE A 424 -15.80 -24.85 -29.20
N ASP A 425 -16.45 -23.87 -29.85
CA ASP A 425 -17.44 -23.00 -29.19
C ASP A 425 -18.66 -23.76 -28.64
N LEU A 426 -19.13 -24.78 -29.34
CA LEU A 426 -20.26 -25.61 -28.88
C LEU A 426 -19.92 -26.44 -27.64
N VAL A 427 -18.66 -26.88 -27.50
CA VAL A 427 -18.19 -27.64 -26.34
C VAL A 427 -18.12 -26.73 -25.11
N PHE A 428 -17.62 -25.50 -25.25
CA PHE A 428 -17.56 -24.55 -24.14
C PHE A 428 -18.95 -24.13 -23.63
N ILE A 429 -19.91 -23.91 -24.53
CA ILE A 429 -21.29 -23.61 -24.15
C ILE A 429 -21.91 -24.78 -23.36
N GLY A 430 -21.69 -26.02 -23.83
CA GLY A 430 -22.15 -27.21 -23.11
C GLY A 430 -21.57 -27.34 -21.70
N LEU A 431 -20.27 -27.05 -21.54
CA LEU A 431 -19.58 -27.09 -20.25
C LEU A 431 -20.11 -26.03 -19.27
N HIS A 432 -20.36 -24.81 -19.74
CA HIS A 432 -20.90 -23.74 -18.91
C HIS A 432 -22.33 -24.01 -18.45
N ILE A 433 -23.18 -24.59 -19.31
CA ILE A 433 -24.53 -25.00 -18.92
C ILE A 433 -24.47 -26.10 -17.86
N ALA A 434 -23.62 -27.11 -18.04
CA ALA A 434 -23.44 -28.17 -17.05
C ALA A 434 -22.98 -27.61 -15.70
N PHE A 435 -22.00 -26.71 -15.68
CA PHE A 435 -21.49 -26.09 -14.46
C PHE A 435 -22.52 -25.17 -13.77
N GLY A 436 -23.32 -24.43 -14.55
CA GLY A 436 -24.43 -23.64 -14.01
C GLY A 436 -25.49 -24.51 -13.34
N THR A 437 -25.85 -25.65 -13.96
CA THR A 437 -26.86 -26.57 -13.38
C THR A 437 -26.41 -27.24 -12.09
N THR A 438 -25.12 -27.58 -11.96
CA THR A 438 -24.59 -28.17 -10.71
C THR A 438 -24.57 -27.18 -9.56
N ILE A 439 -24.19 -25.92 -9.81
CA ILE A 439 -24.21 -24.85 -8.78
C ILE A 439 -25.63 -24.64 -8.24
N VAL A 440 -26.63 -24.57 -9.13
CA VAL A 440 -28.03 -24.41 -8.73
C VAL A 440 -28.51 -25.60 -7.91
N ALA A 441 -28.19 -26.83 -8.33
CA ALA A 441 -28.56 -28.04 -7.59
C ALA A 441 -27.93 -28.07 -6.17
N VAL A 442 -26.64 -27.75 -6.05
CA VAL A 442 -25.95 -27.69 -4.75
C VAL A 442 -26.56 -26.61 -3.85
N SER A 443 -26.88 -25.45 -4.41
CA SER A 443 -27.52 -24.35 -3.67
C SER A 443 -28.89 -24.75 -3.13
N LEU A 444 -29.71 -25.43 -3.95
CA LEU A 444 -31.01 -25.97 -3.52
C LEU A 444 -30.88 -27.02 -2.43
N ILE A 445 -29.88 -27.90 -2.51
CA ILE A 445 -29.57 -28.89 -1.47
C ILE A 445 -29.20 -28.18 -0.15
N CYS A 446 -28.31 -27.18 -0.20
CA CYS A 446 -27.93 -26.40 0.97
C CYS A 446 -29.11 -25.67 1.63
N ILE A 447 -30.01 -25.10 0.82
CA ILE A 447 -31.25 -24.47 1.31
C ILE A 447 -32.16 -25.52 1.97
N CYS A 448 -32.31 -26.71 1.37
CA CYS A 448 -33.12 -27.79 1.96
C CYS A 448 -32.55 -28.27 3.29
N LEU A 449 -31.23 -28.38 3.42
CA LEU A 449 -30.55 -28.75 4.67
C LEU A 449 -30.76 -27.69 5.76
N ARG A 450 -30.61 -26.40 5.43
CA ARG A 450 -30.90 -25.27 6.34
C ARG A 450 -32.36 -25.29 6.84
N ILE A 451 -33.32 -25.58 5.96
CA ILE A 451 -34.74 -25.68 6.33
C ILE A 451 -34.98 -26.88 7.27
N ARG A 452 -34.25 -27.99 7.08
CA ARG A 452 -34.34 -29.17 7.95
C ARG A 452 -33.86 -28.86 9.36
N ASP A 453 -32.72 -28.19 9.49
CA ASP A 453 -32.14 -27.84 10.79
C ASP A 453 -33.00 -26.81 11.53
N TYR A 454 -33.55 -25.83 10.81
CA TYR A 454 -34.50 -24.86 11.38
C TYR A 454 -35.75 -25.51 12.00
N LYS A 455 -36.20 -26.67 11.47
CA LYS A 455 -37.31 -27.42 12.05
C LYS A 455 -36.89 -28.26 13.27
N SER A 456 -35.63 -28.67 13.37
CA SER A 456 -35.12 -29.46 14.50
C SER A 456 -35.01 -28.60 15.77
N ASP A 457 -34.46 -27.38 15.66
CA ASP A 457 -34.25 -26.51 16.82
C ASP A 457 -35.54 -26.02 17.46
N ARG A 458 -36.63 -25.95 16.70
CA ARG A 458 -37.94 -25.53 17.23
C ARG A 458 -38.64 -26.61 18.06
N ALA A 459 -38.22 -27.87 17.97
CA ALA A 459 -38.76 -28.95 18.78
C ALA A 459 -38.14 -28.99 20.19
N SER A 460 -36.93 -28.45 20.38
CA SER A 460 -36.23 -28.47 21.68
C SER A 460 -36.60 -27.34 22.64
N THR A 461 -37.17 -26.22 22.16
CA THR A 461 -37.36 -25.01 22.99
C THR A 461 -38.70 -24.97 23.76
N ILE A 462 -39.52 -26.03 23.72
CA ILE A 462 -40.83 -26.06 24.43
C ILE A 462 -40.76 -26.77 25.80
N PHE A 463 -39.62 -27.37 26.17
CA PHE A 463 -39.44 -28.09 27.44
C PHE A 463 -38.35 -27.48 28.34
N SER A 464 -38.47 -26.20 28.75
CA SER A 464 -37.82 -25.73 29.99
C SER A 464 -38.29 -24.32 30.38
N MET A 465 -39.34 -24.25 31.20
CA MET A 465 -39.62 -23.06 32.02
C MET A 465 -39.98 -23.53 33.42
N ALA A 466 -39.02 -23.44 34.34
CA ALA A 466 -39.25 -23.49 35.78
C ALA A 466 -38.78 -22.16 36.41
N PRO A 467 -39.51 -21.58 37.38
CA PRO A 467 -39.22 -20.26 37.93
C PRO A 467 -38.11 -20.30 39.01
N PRO A 468 -37.35 -19.20 39.20
CA PRO A 468 -36.27 -19.13 40.18
C PRO A 468 -36.77 -18.78 41.59
N SER A 469 -36.18 -19.45 42.59
CA SER A 469 -36.37 -19.19 44.02
C SER A 469 -35.36 -18.15 44.54
N LEU A 470 -35.86 -17.15 45.28
CA LEU A 470 -35.09 -16.19 46.06
C LEU A 470 -34.45 -16.82 47.31
N SER A 471 -33.18 -16.46 47.60
CA SER A 471 -32.68 -16.34 48.97
C SER A 471 -31.45 -15.42 49.00
N GLY A 472 -31.54 -14.32 49.76
CA GLY A 472 -30.46 -13.34 49.92
C GLY A 472 -29.59 -13.56 51.16
N SER A 473 -28.57 -12.71 51.32
CA SER A 473 -27.95 -12.40 52.60
C SER A 473 -27.21 -11.06 52.52
N PHE A 474 -27.54 -10.17 53.46
CA PHE A 474 -27.02 -8.84 53.70
C PHE A 474 -25.85 -8.91 54.69
N THR A 475 -24.75 -8.17 54.45
CA THR A 475 -23.85 -7.72 55.53
C THR A 475 -23.30 -6.33 55.23
N THR A 476 -23.51 -5.42 56.18
CA THR A 476 -23.11 -4.01 56.24
C THR A 476 -21.65 -3.84 56.75
N PRO A 477 -21.05 -2.64 56.58
CA PRO A 477 -19.61 -2.42 56.71
C PRO A 477 -19.17 -1.91 58.10
N GLN A 478 -17.92 -2.17 58.48
CA GLN A 478 -17.28 -1.60 59.68
C GLN A 478 -15.97 -0.86 59.34
N ARG A 479 -15.81 0.32 59.96
CA ARG A 479 -14.72 1.29 59.83
C ARG A 479 -14.09 1.49 61.21
N SER A 480 -12.75 1.45 61.32
CA SER A 480 -11.93 1.99 62.44
C SER A 480 -10.44 1.93 62.04
N VAL A 481 -9.73 3.03 61.74
CA VAL A 481 -8.99 4.01 62.58
C VAL A 481 -7.64 3.51 63.18
N ARG A 482 -6.55 4.08 62.63
CA ARG A 482 -5.19 4.45 63.11
C ARG A 482 -4.41 3.60 64.14
N ALA A 483 -3.12 3.40 63.83
CA ALA A 483 -2.00 3.88 64.67
C ALA A 483 -0.67 3.99 63.87
N LEU A 484 0.10 5.04 64.19
CA LEU A 484 1.45 5.35 63.71
C LEU A 484 2.50 4.31 64.16
N ASN A 485 3.56 4.13 63.37
CA ASN A 485 4.92 4.11 63.93
C ASN A 485 5.99 4.50 62.88
N SER A 486 7.03 5.09 63.44
CA SER A 486 8.17 5.86 62.91
C SER A 486 9.27 5.07 62.17
N GLN A 487 9.82 5.67 61.10
CA GLN A 487 11.24 5.86 60.65
C GLN A 487 12.35 4.80 60.93
N PRO A 488 13.53 4.80 60.24
CA PRO A 488 14.04 5.75 59.25
C PRO A 488 14.68 5.15 57.95
N SER A 489 14.80 6.05 56.97
CA SER A 489 15.91 6.29 56.02
C SER A 489 16.82 5.14 55.56
N ASN A 490 16.85 4.89 54.25
CA ASN A 490 18.08 4.61 53.51
C ASN A 490 17.97 5.06 52.03
N THR A 491 18.82 6.03 51.72
CA THR A 491 19.67 6.14 50.52
C THR A 491 19.02 6.14 49.14
N ILE A 492 18.80 7.37 48.65
CA ILE A 492 18.68 7.70 47.23
C ILE A 492 20.10 7.55 46.62
N VAL A 493 20.23 6.69 45.61
CA VAL A 493 21.36 6.70 44.68
C VAL A 493 20.91 7.52 43.47
N GLU A 494 21.34 8.78 43.41
CA GLU A 494 21.35 9.57 42.19
C GLU A 494 22.40 8.96 41.24
N GLN A 495 21.95 8.39 40.13
CA GLN A 495 22.81 8.10 38.99
C GLN A 495 22.79 9.34 38.08
N GLU A 496 23.78 10.20 38.29
CA GLU A 496 24.11 11.32 37.43
C GLU A 496 24.73 10.78 36.12
N LEU A 497 23.97 10.79 35.02
CA LEU A 497 24.52 10.61 33.68
C LEU A 497 25.35 11.86 33.35
N ARG A 498 26.68 11.76 33.42
CA ARG A 498 27.58 12.72 32.76
C ARG A 498 28.15 12.10 31.49
N HIS A 499 27.98 12.84 30.41
CA HIS A 499 28.54 12.60 29.08
C HIS A 499 30.07 12.42 29.10
N PRO A 500 30.63 11.63 28.15
CA PRO A 500 32.06 11.54 27.95
C PRO A 500 32.62 12.85 27.35
N THR A 501 33.57 13.45 28.05
CA THR A 501 34.42 14.54 27.58
C THR A 501 35.36 14.04 26.47
N PRO A 502 35.62 14.81 25.40
CA PRO A 502 36.61 14.45 24.39
C PRO A 502 38.05 14.58 24.95
N PRO A 503 39.03 13.84 24.41
CA PRO A 503 40.42 13.90 24.85
C PRO A 503 41.06 15.26 24.48
N PRO A 504 42.09 15.69 25.23
CA PRO A 504 42.72 16.98 25.02
C PRO A 504 43.54 17.00 23.72
N ARG A 505 43.31 18.01 22.88
CA ARG A 505 44.26 18.43 21.84
C ARG A 505 45.56 18.89 22.51
N GLN A 506 46.64 18.14 22.30
CA GLN A 506 47.99 18.66 22.45
C GLN A 506 48.25 19.63 21.29
N GLY A 507 48.16 20.94 21.56
CA GLY A 507 48.82 21.95 20.75
C GLY A 507 50.26 22.14 21.23
N PRO A 508 51.22 22.46 20.34
CA PRO A 508 52.57 22.78 20.75
C PRO A 508 52.64 24.21 21.30
N ARG A 509 53.59 24.42 22.21
CA ARG A 509 54.22 25.69 22.62
C ARG A 509 54.05 26.82 21.58
N LEU A 510 53.75 28.07 21.93
CA LEU A 510 54.03 28.85 23.15
C LEU A 510 52.82 29.67 23.58
#